data_AF-A0A372GCL1-F1
#
_entry.id   AF-A0A372GCL1-F1
#
_cell.length_a   1.000
_cell.length_b   1.000
_cell.length_c   1.000
_cell.angle_alpha   90.00
_cell.angle_beta   90.00
_cell.angle_gamma   90.00
#
_symmetry.space_group_name_H-M   'P 1'
#
loop_
_entity.id
_entity.type
_entity.pdbx_description
1 polymer ?
#
loop_
_entity_poly.entity_id
_entity_poly.type
_entity_poly.pdbx_seq_one_letter_code
_entity_poly.pdbx_strand_id
1 'polypeptide(L)'
;MVMTAALQLDADELRDERAPLLDGTRVLIYHVAEGVTGSTVHREFDDLEPCLKPGLIGVHGTALTASDFKKWRDAVASIDPTEKGTVVWSPFSNLWLYHQTTNVLEADRKGLRIALGSDWSPSGTKHVLGELKVADIVNRHVLDGRFTDRDLCDMVTANPGDALATAWGPQIGRLSPGSAADLLVLERHNPSDDPYRNLINATERHVHLVLVRGHPYYGTPELMTAVKATDTDSITVAGTQRHVTVRRPNRPDAHLTWPDVENELARVRADPTTAWHESQRTLAAWPGPLDAPGTPLRLFGDMPDGDLTTFAPGQIPPDLAIPPLDSLTHDENYFAAITRSAIPDLQHLAPYYT
;
A
#
# COMPACT_ATOMS: atom_id res chain seq x y z
N MET A 1 11.70 12.36 4.93
CA MET A 1 12.14 10.95 5.13
C MET A 1 10.97 10.14 5.66
N VAL A 2 10.83 8.90 5.22
CA VAL A 2 9.73 8.01 5.62
C VAL A 2 10.33 6.91 6.51
N MET A 3 9.80 6.76 7.71
CA MET A 3 10.06 5.63 8.59
C MET A 3 8.88 4.67 8.48
N THR A 4 9.14 3.37 8.54
CA THR A 4 8.10 2.34 8.44
C THR A 4 8.34 1.26 9.49
N ALA A 5 7.29 0.80 10.15
CA ALA A 5 7.33 -0.43 10.95
C ALA A 5 6.04 -1.21 10.74
N ALA A 6 6.18 -2.45 10.27
CA ALA A 6 5.05 -3.35 10.11
C ALA A 6 4.75 -4.15 11.39
N LEU A 7 5.62 -4.04 12.39
CA LEU A 7 5.62 -4.85 13.60
C LEU A 7 5.76 -3.94 14.81
N GLN A 8 5.26 -4.43 15.95
CA GLN A 8 5.26 -3.65 17.17
C GLN A 8 6.69 -3.30 17.57
N LEU A 9 6.96 -2.00 17.70
CA LEU A 9 8.22 -1.50 18.27
C LEU A 9 8.07 -1.37 19.79
N ASP A 10 9.20 -1.46 20.49
CA ASP A 10 9.24 -1.23 21.93
C ASP A 10 8.76 0.19 22.27
N ALA A 11 8.03 0.33 23.37
CA ALA A 11 7.49 1.62 23.81
C ALA A 11 8.60 2.67 24.05
N ASP A 12 9.78 2.23 24.46
CA ASP A 12 10.94 3.11 24.66
C ASP A 12 11.53 3.57 23.32
N GLU A 13 11.61 2.70 22.30
CA GLU A 13 12.02 3.10 20.95
C GLU A 13 11.02 4.10 20.34
N LEU A 14 9.72 3.84 20.48
CA LEU A 14 8.67 4.75 20.02
C LEU A 14 8.81 6.14 20.67
N ARG A 15 9.08 6.18 21.97
CA ARG A 15 9.20 7.43 22.73
C ARG A 15 10.48 8.18 22.45
N ASP A 16 11.61 7.48 22.45
CA ASP A 16 12.93 8.10 22.54
C ASP A 16 13.62 8.20 21.16
N GLU A 17 13.23 7.37 20.19
CA GLU A 17 13.82 7.34 18.85
C GLU A 17 12.85 7.78 17.74
N ARG A 18 11.58 7.35 17.79
CA ARG A 18 10.61 7.64 16.72
C ARG A 18 9.87 8.95 16.91
N ALA A 19 9.29 9.19 18.09
CA ALA A 19 8.49 10.39 18.37
C ALA A 19 9.25 11.72 18.21
N PRO A 20 10.56 11.84 18.54
CA PRO A 20 11.32 13.06 18.31
C PRO A 20 11.53 13.38 16.83
N LEU A 21 11.52 12.37 15.96
CA LEU A 21 11.72 12.50 14.52
C LEU A 21 10.45 12.96 13.78
N LEU A 22 9.28 12.86 14.40
CA LEU A 22 8.01 13.40 13.91
C LEU A 22 7.92 14.92 14.18
N ASP A 23 8.90 15.64 13.64
CA ASP A 23 9.17 17.07 13.81
C ASP A 23 8.55 17.96 12.71
N GLY A 24 7.68 17.38 11.86
CA GLY A 24 7.13 18.05 10.69
C GLY A 24 8.01 17.97 9.44
N THR A 25 9.05 17.12 9.43
CA THR A 25 9.86 16.83 8.21
C THR A 25 9.92 15.35 7.84
N ARG A 26 9.41 14.48 8.72
CA ARG A 26 9.38 13.03 8.53
C ARG A 26 8.01 12.48 8.89
N VAL A 27 7.74 11.31 8.35
CA VAL A 27 6.52 10.54 8.64
C VAL A 27 6.89 9.16 9.16
N LEU A 28 6.02 8.58 9.97
CA LEU A 28 6.07 7.19 10.43
C LEU A 28 4.82 6.46 9.92
N ILE A 29 5.01 5.46 9.07
CA ILE A 29 3.97 4.51 8.67
C ILE A 29 4.07 3.30 9.59
N TYR A 30 3.01 2.98 10.33
CA TYR A 30 3.05 2.00 11.41
C TYR A 30 1.79 1.13 11.44
N HIS A 31 1.91 -0.20 11.43
CA HIS A 31 0.76 -1.07 11.73
C HIS A 31 0.35 -0.85 13.18
N VAL A 32 -0.91 -0.49 13.40
CA VAL A 32 -1.40 -0.15 14.73
C VAL A 32 -2.66 -0.94 15.04
N ALA A 33 -2.64 -1.66 16.16
CA ALA A 33 -3.79 -2.34 16.73
C ALA A 33 -4.51 -3.21 15.68
N GLU A 34 -3.74 -3.93 14.87
CA GLU A 34 -4.23 -4.83 13.84
C GLU A 34 -4.74 -6.13 14.47
N GLY A 35 -6.06 -6.25 14.53
CA GLY A 35 -6.74 -7.40 15.10
C GLY A 35 -8.19 -7.11 15.43
N VAL A 36 -8.63 -7.63 16.57
CA VAL A 36 -10.03 -7.51 17.02
C VAL A 36 -10.17 -6.54 18.18
N THR A 37 -11.25 -5.75 18.20
CA THR A 37 -11.55 -4.86 19.32
C THR A 37 -11.58 -5.64 20.65
N GLY A 38 -10.90 -5.11 21.67
CA GLY A 38 -10.81 -5.74 23.00
C GLY A 38 -9.72 -6.83 23.13
N SER A 39 -8.93 -7.08 22.09
CA SER A 39 -7.76 -7.95 22.17
C SER A 39 -6.48 -7.23 22.61
N THR A 40 -5.41 -8.01 22.80
CA THR A 40 -4.11 -7.50 23.27
C THR A 40 -3.45 -6.49 22.33
N VAL A 41 -3.79 -6.50 21.03
CA VAL A 41 -3.18 -5.64 20.01
C VAL A 41 -3.50 -4.16 20.26
N HIS A 42 -4.55 -3.85 21.02
CA HIS A 42 -4.87 -2.47 21.41
C HIS A 42 -3.72 -1.79 22.18
N ARG A 43 -2.90 -2.56 22.93
CA ARG A 43 -1.72 -2.02 23.63
C ARG A 43 -0.72 -1.35 22.70
N GLU A 44 -0.65 -1.77 21.43
CA GLU A 44 0.21 -1.10 20.43
C GLU A 44 -0.14 0.38 20.29
N PHE A 45 -1.42 0.74 20.42
CA PHE A 45 -1.85 2.14 20.36
C PHE A 45 -1.51 2.91 21.64
N ASP A 46 -1.54 2.24 22.80
CA ASP A 46 -1.09 2.84 24.06
C ASP A 46 0.41 3.17 24.00
N ASP A 47 1.23 2.22 23.52
CA ASP A 47 2.67 2.42 23.35
C ASP A 47 3.00 3.50 22.30
N LEU A 48 2.12 3.68 21.30
CA LEU A 48 2.24 4.68 20.24
C LEU A 48 1.85 6.10 20.69
N GLU A 49 1.36 6.30 21.91
CA GLU A 49 0.93 7.62 22.42
C GLU A 49 1.94 8.76 22.17
N PRO A 50 3.26 8.60 22.40
CA PRO A 50 4.26 9.63 22.10
C PRO A 50 4.33 10.04 20.63
N CYS A 51 3.90 9.15 19.73
CA CYS A 51 3.92 9.32 18.28
C CYS A 51 2.60 9.87 17.72
N LEU A 52 1.54 10.12 18.51
CA LEU A 52 0.26 10.66 18.04
C LEU A 52 0.37 12.13 17.57
N LYS A 53 1.05 12.32 16.44
CA LYS A 53 1.49 13.59 15.84
C LYS A 53 1.08 13.63 14.36
N PRO A 54 1.07 14.81 13.70
CA PRO A 54 0.69 14.92 12.29
C PRO A 54 1.42 13.95 11.35
N GLY A 55 2.70 13.66 11.61
CA GLY A 55 3.50 12.75 10.79
C GLY A 55 3.22 11.26 11.00
N LEU A 56 2.31 10.86 11.90
CA LEU A 56 1.93 9.46 12.09
C LEU A 56 0.85 9.04 11.09
N ILE A 57 1.12 7.94 10.39
CA ILE A 57 0.22 7.25 9.46
C ILE A 57 0.01 5.84 10.01
N GLY A 58 -1.09 5.64 10.72
CA GLY A 58 -1.41 4.34 11.32
C GLY A 58 -2.15 3.45 10.34
N VAL A 59 -1.63 2.26 10.06
CA VAL A 59 -2.22 1.27 9.16
C VAL A 59 -3.08 0.29 9.97
N HIS A 60 -4.24 -0.07 9.42
CA HIS A 60 -5.31 -0.81 10.06
C HIS A 60 -6.04 0.00 11.15
N GLY A 61 -5.62 -0.07 12.40
CA GLY A 61 -6.38 0.48 13.53
C GLY A 61 -7.70 -0.24 13.78
N THR A 62 -7.78 -1.53 13.45
CA THR A 62 -9.05 -2.28 13.49
C THR A 62 -9.59 -2.47 14.90
N ALA A 63 -8.71 -2.59 15.89
CA ALA A 63 -9.10 -2.70 17.29
C ALA A 63 -9.33 -1.34 17.99
N LEU A 64 -9.19 -0.22 17.26
CA LEU A 64 -9.38 1.12 17.82
C LEU A 64 -10.86 1.50 17.95
N THR A 65 -11.15 2.21 19.03
CA THR A 65 -12.48 2.66 19.41
C THR A 65 -12.67 4.16 19.15
N ALA A 66 -13.91 4.65 19.33
CA ALA A 66 -14.22 6.08 19.26
C ALA A 66 -13.38 6.93 20.23
N SER A 67 -13.03 6.39 21.41
CA SER A 67 -12.16 7.07 22.38
C SER A 67 -10.71 7.16 21.89
N ASP A 68 -10.21 6.14 21.21
CA ASP A 68 -8.85 6.10 20.68
C ASP A 68 -8.68 7.12 19.55
N PHE A 69 -9.61 7.15 18.60
CA PHE A 69 -9.62 8.19 17.55
C PHE A 69 -9.77 9.60 18.12
N LYS A 70 -10.52 9.76 19.22
CA LYS A 70 -10.61 11.05 19.91
C LYS A 70 -9.26 11.44 20.53
N LYS A 71 -8.58 10.51 21.22
CA LYS A 71 -7.24 10.71 21.79
C LYS A 71 -6.25 11.13 20.71
N TRP A 72 -6.24 10.41 19.57
CA TRP A 72 -5.38 10.72 18.44
C TRP A 72 -5.65 12.11 17.86
N ARG A 73 -6.92 12.44 17.59
CA ARG A 73 -7.32 13.78 17.14
C ARG A 73 -6.84 14.86 18.10
N ASP A 74 -7.08 14.69 19.40
CA ASP A 74 -6.75 15.70 20.41
C ASP A 74 -5.23 15.91 20.51
N ALA A 75 -4.44 14.83 20.43
CA ALA A 75 -2.98 14.90 20.43
C ALA A 75 -2.46 15.68 19.20
N VAL A 76 -2.96 15.37 18.00
CA VAL A 76 -2.58 16.08 16.76
C VAL A 76 -3.00 17.55 16.82
N ALA A 77 -4.25 17.83 17.19
CA ALA A 77 -4.77 19.19 17.27
C ALA A 77 -4.07 20.07 18.31
N SER A 78 -3.48 19.46 19.36
CA SER A 78 -2.67 20.16 20.35
C SER A 78 -1.33 20.67 19.79
N ILE A 79 -0.84 20.05 18.70
CA ILE A 79 0.39 20.44 17.99
C ILE A 79 0.06 21.45 16.90
N ASP A 80 -0.92 21.11 16.05
CA ASP A 80 -1.44 22.00 15.02
C ASP A 80 -2.93 21.69 14.78
N PRO A 81 -3.85 22.63 15.07
CA PRO A 81 -5.29 22.41 14.90
C PRO A 81 -5.74 22.33 13.44
N THR A 82 -4.87 22.64 12.48
CA THR A 82 -5.13 22.51 11.04
C THR A 82 -4.73 21.14 10.48
N GLU A 83 -3.95 20.37 11.24
CA GLU A 83 -3.49 19.05 10.88
C GLU A 83 -4.45 17.93 11.31
N LYS A 84 -4.25 16.75 10.72
CA LYS A 84 -5.06 15.56 10.98
C LYS A 84 -4.17 14.34 11.17
N GLY A 85 -4.51 13.50 12.15
CA GLY A 85 -4.02 12.12 12.20
C GLY A 85 -4.50 11.34 10.99
N THR A 86 -3.69 10.40 10.48
CA THR A 86 -4.01 9.62 9.28
C THR A 86 -4.15 8.15 9.62
N VAL A 87 -5.29 7.55 9.28
CA VAL A 87 -5.50 6.10 9.33
C VAL A 87 -5.54 5.54 7.90
N VAL A 88 -4.81 4.45 7.65
CA VAL A 88 -4.89 3.67 6.40
C VAL A 88 -5.80 2.48 6.65
N TRP A 89 -6.96 2.53 6.02
CA TRP A 89 -7.98 1.50 6.06
C TRP A 89 -7.70 0.43 5.00
N SER A 90 -7.68 -0.83 5.42
CA SER A 90 -7.46 -2.00 4.54
C SER A 90 -8.62 -2.99 4.71
N PRO A 91 -9.85 -2.60 4.31
CA PRO A 91 -11.04 -3.38 4.61
C PRO A 91 -10.99 -4.83 4.16
N PHE A 92 -10.37 -5.14 3.02
CA PHE A 92 -10.30 -6.52 2.57
C PHE A 92 -9.49 -7.38 3.55
N SER A 93 -8.25 -6.97 3.85
CA SER A 93 -7.38 -7.71 4.78
C SER A 93 -7.97 -7.81 6.17
N ASN A 94 -8.57 -6.73 6.66
CA ASN A 94 -9.21 -6.75 7.98
C ASN A 94 -10.37 -7.73 8.06
N LEU A 95 -11.28 -7.70 7.06
CA LEU A 95 -12.40 -8.63 7.00
C LEU A 95 -11.92 -10.08 6.81
N TRP A 96 -10.90 -10.26 5.99
CA TRP A 96 -10.31 -11.57 5.66
C TRP A 96 -9.69 -12.25 6.89
N LEU A 97 -8.97 -11.49 7.71
CA LEU A 97 -8.24 -12.01 8.88
C LEU A 97 -9.06 -12.00 10.17
N TYR A 98 -9.91 -10.98 10.36
CA TYR A 98 -10.51 -10.67 11.66
C TYR A 98 -12.04 -10.62 11.66
N HIS A 99 -12.67 -10.80 10.51
CA HIS A 99 -14.12 -10.67 10.31
C HIS A 99 -14.69 -9.33 10.81
N GLN A 100 -13.84 -8.32 10.94
CA GLN A 100 -14.18 -6.95 11.31
C GLN A 100 -13.18 -6.01 10.66
N THR A 101 -13.57 -4.76 10.48
CA THR A 101 -12.67 -3.74 9.93
C THR A 101 -12.67 -2.48 10.78
N THR A 102 -11.69 -1.61 10.56
CA THR A 102 -11.52 -0.32 11.22
C THR A 102 -12.84 0.44 11.26
N ASN A 103 -13.17 1.00 12.43
CA ASN A 103 -14.34 1.85 12.58
C ASN A 103 -14.10 3.23 11.93
N VAL A 104 -14.04 3.23 10.60
CA VAL A 104 -13.78 4.42 9.77
C VAL A 104 -14.88 5.46 9.88
N LEU A 105 -16.09 5.06 10.27
CA LEU A 105 -17.17 5.99 10.60
C LEU A 105 -16.82 6.84 11.83
N GLU A 106 -16.26 6.22 12.89
CA GLU A 106 -15.79 6.97 14.05
C GLU A 106 -14.52 7.76 13.74
N ALA A 107 -13.58 7.21 12.97
CA ALA A 107 -12.39 7.96 12.52
C ALA A 107 -12.77 9.24 11.77
N ASP A 108 -13.72 9.15 10.82
CA ASP A 108 -14.28 10.28 10.09
C ASP A 108 -14.99 11.28 11.03
N ARG A 109 -15.83 10.80 11.96
CA ARG A 109 -16.49 11.66 12.97
C ARG A 109 -15.49 12.38 13.87
N LYS A 110 -14.29 11.84 14.09
CA LYS A 110 -13.20 12.53 14.82
C LYS A 110 -12.32 13.38 13.89
N GLY A 111 -12.61 13.45 12.60
CA GLY A 111 -11.90 14.29 11.65
C GLY A 111 -10.52 13.78 11.27
N LEU A 112 -10.25 12.48 11.47
CA LEU A 112 -9.02 11.88 10.93
C LEU A 112 -9.05 11.92 9.40
N ARG A 113 -7.86 11.93 8.82
CA ARG A 113 -7.67 11.65 7.40
C ARG A 113 -7.73 10.13 7.21
N ILE A 114 -8.53 9.66 6.27
CA ILE A 114 -8.66 8.24 5.96
C ILE A 114 -8.03 8.01 4.59
N ALA A 115 -7.06 7.11 4.51
CA ALA A 115 -6.50 6.60 3.27
C ALA A 115 -6.87 5.13 3.10
N LEU A 116 -6.74 4.60 1.88
CA LEU A 116 -6.94 3.18 1.58
C LEU A 116 -5.62 2.50 1.24
N GLY A 117 -5.43 1.27 1.71
CA GLY A 117 -4.27 0.43 1.41
C GLY A 117 -4.69 -1.00 1.11
N SER A 118 -4.14 -1.60 0.06
CA SER A 118 -4.48 -2.98 -0.33
C SER A 118 -3.92 -4.05 0.62
N ASP A 119 -2.99 -3.65 1.49
CA ASP A 119 -2.18 -4.56 2.30
C ASP A 119 -1.34 -5.53 1.42
N TRP A 120 -0.80 -6.59 2.00
CA TRP A 120 0.05 -7.58 1.35
C TRP A 120 -0.74 -8.69 0.62
N SER A 121 -0.14 -9.26 -0.42
CA SER A 121 -0.82 -10.17 -1.38
C SER A 121 -1.58 -11.37 -0.78
N PRO A 122 -1.12 -12.03 0.31
CA PRO A 122 -1.82 -13.19 0.89
C PRO A 122 -3.16 -12.88 1.56
N SER A 123 -3.34 -11.70 2.14
CA SER A 123 -4.60 -11.30 2.79
C SER A 123 -5.20 -10.03 2.22
N GLY A 124 -4.55 -9.37 1.26
CA GLY A 124 -4.97 -8.13 0.63
C GLY A 124 -5.68 -8.28 -0.72
N THR A 125 -6.10 -7.14 -1.27
CA THR A 125 -6.51 -7.08 -2.69
C THR A 125 -5.29 -7.08 -3.60
N LYS A 126 -5.44 -7.44 -4.89
CA LYS A 126 -4.29 -7.49 -5.82
C LYS A 126 -3.66 -6.11 -6.05
N HIS A 127 -4.42 -5.05 -5.83
CA HIS A 127 -4.00 -3.65 -5.94
C HIS A 127 -5.10 -2.72 -5.39
N VAL A 128 -4.78 -1.44 -5.20
CA VAL A 128 -5.68 -0.44 -4.60
C VAL A 128 -7.02 -0.23 -5.33
N LEU A 129 -7.13 -0.50 -6.64
CA LEU A 129 -8.43 -0.48 -7.34
C LEU A 129 -9.39 -1.57 -6.85
N GLY A 130 -8.86 -2.69 -6.33
CA GLY A 130 -9.65 -3.73 -5.67
C GLY A 130 -10.09 -3.25 -4.29
N GLU A 131 -9.15 -2.69 -3.52
CA GLU A 131 -9.44 -2.16 -2.19
C GLU A 131 -10.52 -1.07 -2.23
N LEU A 132 -10.49 -0.20 -3.24
CA LEU A 132 -11.51 0.84 -3.46
C LEU A 132 -12.92 0.24 -3.63
N LYS A 133 -13.04 -0.90 -4.31
CA LYS A 133 -14.34 -1.59 -4.46
C LYS A 133 -14.80 -2.19 -3.15
N VAL A 134 -13.87 -2.77 -2.38
CA VAL A 134 -14.19 -3.34 -1.06
C VAL A 134 -14.63 -2.23 -0.10
N ALA A 135 -13.94 -1.09 -0.10
CA ALA A 135 -14.34 0.09 0.65
C ALA A 135 -15.73 0.60 0.24
N ASP A 136 -16.02 0.67 -1.06
CA ASP A 136 -17.34 1.05 -1.57
C ASP A 136 -18.44 0.04 -1.19
N ILE A 137 -18.15 -1.26 -1.18
CA ILE A 137 -19.05 -2.31 -0.70
C ILE A 137 -19.35 -2.10 0.79
N VAL A 138 -18.33 -2.00 1.64
CA VAL A 138 -18.52 -1.77 3.08
C VAL A 138 -19.28 -0.46 3.30
N ASN A 139 -18.97 0.60 2.55
CA ASN A 139 -19.68 1.87 2.64
C ASN A 139 -21.19 1.73 2.34
N ARG A 140 -21.55 1.02 1.26
CA ARG A 140 -22.96 0.84 0.85
C ARG A 140 -23.74 -0.12 1.75
N HIS A 141 -23.11 -1.20 2.23
CA HIS A 141 -23.79 -2.29 2.91
C HIS A 141 -23.73 -2.21 4.44
N VAL A 142 -22.71 -1.54 5.00
CA VAL A 142 -22.44 -1.50 6.44
C VAL A 142 -22.47 -0.07 6.99
N LEU A 143 -22.05 0.93 6.20
CA LEU A 143 -21.91 2.32 6.66
C LEU A 143 -23.02 3.25 6.18
N ASP A 144 -24.14 2.71 5.70
CA ASP A 144 -25.31 3.45 5.19
C ASP A 144 -24.97 4.53 4.14
N GLY A 145 -23.94 4.30 3.33
CA GLY A 145 -23.49 5.26 2.31
C GLY A 145 -22.87 6.53 2.89
N ARG A 146 -22.23 6.46 4.06
CA ARG A 146 -21.59 7.60 4.76
C ARG A 146 -20.68 8.42 3.86
N PHE A 147 -19.87 7.76 3.03
CA PHE A 147 -18.88 8.36 2.15
C PHE A 147 -19.43 8.51 0.75
N THR A 148 -19.21 9.67 0.14
CA THR A 148 -19.52 9.89 -1.28
C THR A 148 -18.48 9.19 -2.16
N ASP A 149 -18.78 9.02 -3.45
CA ASP A 149 -17.85 8.47 -4.42
C ASP A 149 -16.55 9.27 -4.47
N ARG A 150 -16.67 10.60 -4.35
CA ARG A 150 -15.52 11.49 -4.23
C ARG A 150 -14.71 11.22 -2.98
N ASP A 151 -15.34 11.04 -1.81
CA ASP A 151 -14.61 10.75 -0.57
C ASP A 151 -13.79 9.46 -0.73
N LEU A 152 -14.38 8.40 -1.31
CA LEU A 152 -13.69 7.14 -1.58
C LEU A 152 -12.52 7.32 -2.57
N CYS A 153 -12.69 8.14 -3.60
CA CYS A 153 -11.62 8.46 -4.54
C CYS A 153 -10.50 9.27 -3.87
N ASP A 154 -10.85 10.21 -2.99
CA ASP A 154 -9.89 11.00 -2.22
C ASP A 154 -9.09 10.08 -1.27
N MET A 155 -9.68 9.00 -0.72
CA MET A 155 -8.97 8.00 0.09
C MET A 155 -7.86 7.25 -0.66
N VAL A 156 -7.91 7.15 -1.98
CA VAL A 156 -6.85 6.52 -2.81
C VAL A 156 -5.98 7.52 -3.59
N THR A 157 -6.26 8.82 -3.46
CA THR A 157 -5.51 9.87 -4.18
C THR A 157 -5.08 10.99 -3.23
N ALA A 158 -5.96 11.96 -2.98
CA ALA A 158 -5.67 13.18 -2.25
C ALA A 158 -5.23 12.92 -0.80
N ASN A 159 -5.88 11.99 -0.09
CA ASN A 159 -5.60 11.71 1.30
C ASN A 159 -4.21 11.09 1.52
N PRO A 160 -3.82 9.99 0.85
CA PRO A 160 -2.45 9.49 0.97
C PRO A 160 -1.42 10.52 0.49
N GLY A 161 -1.74 11.33 -0.52
CA GLY A 161 -0.87 12.44 -0.96
C GLY A 161 -0.63 13.48 0.12
N ASP A 162 -1.69 13.97 0.76
CA ASP A 162 -1.61 14.93 1.86
C ASP A 162 -0.85 14.36 3.07
N ALA A 163 -1.03 13.07 3.38
CA ALA A 163 -0.32 12.41 4.48
C ALA A 163 1.19 12.29 4.22
N LEU A 164 1.58 12.15 2.95
CA LEU A 164 2.97 11.92 2.54
C LEU A 164 3.71 13.20 2.14
N ALA A 165 3.00 14.29 1.87
CA ALA A 165 3.54 15.54 1.31
C ALA A 165 4.79 16.03 2.06
N THR A 166 4.75 15.99 3.40
CA THR A 166 5.85 16.40 4.28
C THR A 166 7.14 15.62 4.06
N ALA A 167 7.06 14.32 3.73
CA ALA A 167 8.22 13.46 3.56
C ALA A 167 8.68 13.30 2.11
N TRP A 168 7.78 13.47 1.14
CA TRP A 168 8.03 13.17 -0.28
C TRP A 168 8.55 14.36 -1.09
N GLY A 169 8.31 15.60 -0.65
CA GLY A 169 8.72 16.82 -1.35
C GLY A 169 7.56 17.46 -2.12
N PRO A 170 7.34 17.11 -3.41
CA PRO A 170 6.19 17.64 -4.15
C PRO A 170 4.89 16.94 -3.70
N GLN A 171 3.78 17.67 -3.75
CA GLN A 171 2.45 17.10 -3.56
C GLN A 171 2.17 16.01 -4.59
N ILE A 172 1.62 14.89 -4.14
CA ILE A 172 1.14 13.79 -4.98
C ILE A 172 -0.38 13.61 -4.76
N GLY A 173 -1.07 12.87 -5.61
CA GLY A 173 -2.51 12.60 -5.40
C GLY A 173 -3.46 13.78 -5.63
N ARG A 174 -2.95 14.99 -5.89
CA ARG A 174 -3.73 16.18 -6.27
C ARG A 174 -3.18 16.81 -7.55
N LEU A 175 -4.07 17.07 -8.51
CA LEU A 175 -3.72 17.78 -9.75
C LEU A 175 -3.79 19.29 -9.53
N SER A 176 -2.64 19.88 -9.20
CA SER A 176 -2.48 21.33 -9.02
C SER A 176 -1.11 21.78 -9.53
N PRO A 177 -0.95 23.06 -9.93
CA PRO A 177 0.37 23.61 -10.25
C PRO A 177 1.36 23.36 -9.12
N GLY A 178 2.54 22.81 -9.45
CA GLY A 178 3.58 22.48 -8.48
C GLY A 178 3.54 21.06 -7.90
N SER A 179 2.44 20.31 -8.09
CA SER A 179 2.39 18.87 -7.76
C SER A 179 3.27 18.04 -8.70
N ALA A 180 3.61 16.82 -8.27
CA ALA A 180 4.17 15.81 -9.17
C ALA A 180 3.19 15.51 -10.31
N ALA A 181 3.72 15.30 -11.52
CA ALA A 181 2.92 14.90 -12.68
C ALA A 181 2.59 13.40 -12.66
N ASP A 182 1.97 12.96 -11.56
CA ASP A 182 1.49 11.59 -11.36
C ASP A 182 0.04 11.53 -11.86
N LEU A 183 -0.19 10.77 -12.93
CA LEU A 183 -1.46 10.76 -13.65
C LEU A 183 -1.94 9.33 -13.90
N LEU A 184 -3.23 9.11 -13.68
CA LEU A 184 -3.97 7.93 -14.10
C LEU A 184 -5.00 8.36 -15.14
N VAL A 185 -4.99 7.71 -16.29
CA VAL A 185 -6.01 7.85 -17.34
C VAL A 185 -6.81 6.56 -17.39
N LEU A 186 -8.13 6.68 -17.26
CA LEU A 186 -9.07 5.57 -17.32
C LEU A 186 -9.99 5.67 -18.53
N GLU A 187 -10.39 4.51 -19.04
CA GLU A 187 -11.54 4.40 -19.92
C GLU A 187 -12.80 4.90 -19.22
N ARG A 188 -13.61 5.69 -19.94
CA ARG A 188 -14.99 5.94 -19.55
C ARG A 188 -15.86 4.78 -20.03
N HIS A 189 -15.93 3.74 -19.21
CA HIS A 189 -16.57 2.47 -19.56
C HIS A 189 -18.09 2.46 -19.32
N ASN A 190 -18.60 3.40 -18.51
CA ASN A 190 -20.03 3.63 -18.37
C ASN A 190 -20.37 5.12 -18.52
N PRO A 191 -21.09 5.53 -19.59
CA PRO A 191 -21.49 6.93 -19.78
C PRO A 191 -22.39 7.50 -18.69
N SER A 192 -23.16 6.69 -17.96
CA SER A 192 -24.02 7.17 -16.88
C SER A 192 -23.26 7.53 -15.61
N ASP A 193 -22.06 6.98 -15.44
CA ASP A 193 -21.26 7.19 -14.25
C ASP A 193 -20.61 8.58 -14.29
N ASP A 194 -20.60 9.25 -13.14
CA ASP A 194 -19.71 10.39 -12.95
C ASP A 194 -18.24 9.92 -12.89
N PRO A 195 -17.25 10.83 -13.00
CA PRO A 195 -15.85 10.43 -13.02
C PRO A 195 -15.38 9.66 -11.78
N TYR A 196 -15.97 9.90 -10.61
CA TYR A 196 -15.60 9.23 -9.36
C TYR A 196 -16.18 7.81 -9.32
N ARG A 197 -17.46 7.64 -9.69
CA ARG A 197 -18.07 6.33 -9.85
C ARG A 197 -17.37 5.50 -10.92
N ASN A 198 -16.95 6.14 -12.02
CA ASN A 198 -16.14 5.49 -13.05
C ASN A 198 -14.80 4.99 -12.49
N LEU A 199 -14.12 5.74 -11.61
CA LEU A 199 -12.89 5.25 -10.95
C LEU A 199 -13.18 4.02 -10.05
N ILE A 200 -14.24 4.07 -9.24
CA ILE A 200 -14.62 2.94 -8.36
C ILE A 200 -14.91 1.68 -9.16
N ASN A 201 -15.68 1.81 -10.24
CA ASN A 201 -16.08 0.70 -11.11
C ASN A 201 -14.95 0.19 -12.01
N ALA A 202 -13.90 0.98 -12.24
CA ALA A 202 -12.81 0.60 -13.14
C ALA A 202 -12.00 -0.62 -12.66
N THR A 203 -11.95 -1.66 -13.47
CA THR A 203 -10.99 -2.76 -13.38
C THR A 203 -9.67 -2.47 -14.09
N GLU A 204 -8.71 -3.40 -14.02
CA GLU A 204 -7.40 -3.37 -14.69
C GLU A 204 -7.52 -3.16 -16.22
N ARG A 205 -8.62 -3.64 -16.82
CA ARG A 205 -8.92 -3.46 -18.25
C ARG A 205 -9.09 -2.00 -18.64
N HIS A 206 -9.58 -1.17 -17.74
CA HIS A 206 -9.91 0.23 -18.01
C HIS A 206 -8.72 1.18 -17.79
N VAL A 207 -7.59 0.68 -17.28
CA VAL A 207 -6.38 1.51 -17.10
C VAL A 207 -5.70 1.74 -18.44
N HIS A 208 -5.76 2.98 -18.91
CA HIS A 208 -5.31 3.39 -20.23
C HIS A 208 -3.89 3.93 -20.24
N LEU A 209 -3.50 4.67 -19.20
CA LEU A 209 -2.17 5.24 -19.07
C LEU A 209 -1.87 5.59 -17.61
N VAL A 210 -0.65 5.33 -17.16
CA VAL A 210 -0.10 5.70 -15.86
C VAL A 210 1.21 6.45 -16.10
N LEU A 211 1.28 7.67 -15.58
CA LEU A 211 2.50 8.46 -15.54
C LEU A 211 2.94 8.66 -14.09
N VAL A 212 4.25 8.57 -13.86
CA VAL A 212 4.88 8.94 -12.60
C VAL A 212 5.88 10.04 -12.89
N ARG A 213 5.67 11.21 -12.29
CA ARG A 213 6.44 12.44 -12.50
C ARG A 213 6.59 12.77 -13.98
N GLY A 214 5.51 12.61 -14.75
CA GLY A 214 5.45 12.87 -16.19
C GLY A 214 6.10 11.80 -17.06
N HIS A 215 6.67 10.74 -16.48
CA HIS A 215 7.23 9.63 -17.24
C HIS A 215 6.17 8.55 -17.44
N PRO A 216 5.94 8.06 -18.66
CA PRO A 216 5.00 6.97 -18.89
C PRO A 216 5.58 5.64 -18.38
N TYR A 217 4.82 4.95 -17.52
CA TYR A 217 5.23 3.67 -16.93
C TYR A 217 4.38 2.49 -17.38
N TYR A 218 3.10 2.73 -17.66
CA TYR A 218 2.16 1.68 -18.02
C TYR A 218 1.03 2.26 -18.88
N GLY A 219 0.57 1.52 -19.89
CA GLY A 219 -0.62 1.92 -20.63
C GLY A 219 -0.96 1.02 -21.80
N THR A 220 -1.98 1.41 -22.56
CA THR A 220 -2.30 0.82 -23.86
C THR A 220 -1.18 1.09 -24.87
N PRO A 221 -0.92 0.18 -25.84
CA PRO A 221 0.08 0.41 -26.87
C PRO A 221 -0.09 1.75 -27.61
N GLU A 222 -1.33 2.15 -27.87
CA GLU A 222 -1.67 3.37 -28.59
C GLU A 222 -1.26 4.61 -27.79
N LEU A 223 -1.65 4.70 -26.51
CA LEU A 223 -1.32 5.84 -25.67
C LEU A 223 0.16 5.89 -25.32
N MET A 224 0.79 4.74 -25.05
CA MET A 224 2.23 4.66 -24.78
C MET A 224 3.05 5.14 -25.99
N THR A 225 2.61 4.83 -27.21
CA THR A 225 3.19 5.38 -28.45
C THR A 225 2.95 6.89 -28.56
N ALA A 226 1.72 7.36 -28.29
CA ALA A 226 1.37 8.78 -28.39
C ALA A 226 2.17 9.68 -27.46
N VAL A 227 2.47 9.20 -26.24
CA VAL A 227 3.33 9.90 -25.27
C VAL A 227 4.82 9.63 -25.48
N LYS A 228 5.19 8.94 -26.56
CA LYS A 228 6.58 8.64 -26.95
C LYS A 228 7.35 7.91 -25.85
N ALA A 229 6.69 6.97 -25.18
CA ALA A 229 7.37 6.08 -24.24
C ALA A 229 8.51 5.33 -24.98
N THR A 230 9.68 5.29 -24.36
CA THR A 230 10.83 4.52 -24.83
C THR A 230 11.03 3.33 -23.93
N ASP A 231 11.72 2.30 -24.44
CA ASP A 231 12.11 1.13 -23.65
C ASP A 231 10.87 0.51 -22.97
N THR A 232 9.91 0.12 -23.80
CA THR A 232 8.65 -0.50 -23.36
C THR A 232 8.62 -1.96 -23.74
N ASP A 233 8.19 -2.81 -22.81
CA ASP A 233 7.87 -4.21 -23.07
C ASP A 233 6.37 -4.43 -23.17
N SER A 234 5.97 -5.38 -24.02
CA SER A 234 4.58 -5.83 -24.10
C SER A 234 4.27 -6.84 -23.00
N ILE A 235 3.18 -6.62 -22.27
CA ILE A 235 2.62 -7.55 -21.30
C ILE A 235 1.12 -7.73 -21.56
N THR A 236 0.52 -8.78 -20.98
CA THR A 236 -0.93 -8.99 -20.99
C THR A 236 -1.46 -8.86 -19.57
N VAL A 237 -2.41 -7.94 -19.37
CA VAL A 237 -3.10 -7.76 -18.07
C VAL A 237 -4.59 -7.86 -18.32
N ALA A 238 -5.28 -8.72 -17.57
CA ALA A 238 -6.71 -9.01 -17.77
C ALA A 238 -7.06 -9.25 -19.25
N GLY A 239 -6.28 -10.09 -19.95
CA GLY A 239 -6.50 -10.41 -21.37
C GLY A 239 -6.34 -9.24 -22.35
N THR A 240 -5.77 -8.10 -21.93
CA THR A 240 -5.56 -6.93 -22.79
C THR A 240 -4.07 -6.62 -22.89
N GLN A 241 -3.60 -6.30 -24.09
CA GLN A 241 -2.20 -5.92 -24.31
C GLN A 241 -1.91 -4.57 -23.66
N ARG A 242 -0.74 -4.48 -23.02
CA ARG A 242 -0.23 -3.29 -22.35
C ARG A 242 1.24 -3.14 -22.65
N HIS A 243 1.71 -1.91 -22.58
CA HIS A 243 3.13 -1.60 -22.57
C HIS A 243 3.53 -1.15 -21.17
N VAL A 244 4.64 -1.67 -20.67
CA VAL A 244 5.24 -1.30 -19.38
C VAL A 244 6.67 -0.84 -19.60
N THR A 245 7.10 0.15 -18.83
CA THR A 245 8.50 0.56 -18.76
C THR A 245 9.02 0.25 -17.36
N VAL A 246 10.04 -0.61 -17.27
CA VAL A 246 10.71 -0.92 -16.00
C VAL A 246 12.05 -0.19 -15.92
N ARG A 247 12.21 0.64 -14.89
CA ARG A 247 13.43 1.41 -14.64
C ARG A 247 14.09 0.95 -13.35
N ARG A 248 15.42 0.95 -13.29
CA ARG A 248 16.13 0.70 -12.03
C ARG A 248 15.98 1.91 -11.09
N PRO A 249 15.69 1.71 -9.79
CA PRO A 249 15.51 2.82 -8.83
C PRO A 249 16.67 3.83 -8.81
N ASN A 250 17.92 3.37 -8.96
CA ASN A 250 19.12 4.20 -8.92
C ASN A 250 19.77 4.46 -10.29
N ARG A 251 19.22 3.88 -11.36
CA ARG A 251 19.71 4.00 -12.75
C ARG A 251 18.51 4.13 -13.68
N PRO A 252 17.82 5.29 -13.69
CA PRO A 252 16.65 5.50 -14.54
C PRO A 252 16.98 5.44 -16.03
N ASP A 253 18.26 5.51 -16.38
CA ASP A 253 18.87 5.31 -17.70
C ASP A 253 19.06 3.82 -18.07
N ALA A 254 19.04 2.92 -17.10
CA ALA A 254 19.19 1.49 -17.31
C ALA A 254 17.81 0.82 -17.40
N HIS A 255 17.44 0.42 -18.62
CA HIS A 255 16.25 -0.38 -18.88
C HIS A 255 16.42 -1.80 -18.30
N LEU A 256 15.41 -2.26 -17.56
CA LEU A 256 15.23 -3.68 -17.26
C LEU A 256 14.09 -4.16 -18.17
N THR A 257 14.30 -5.24 -18.93
CA THR A 257 13.19 -5.78 -19.72
C THR A 257 12.25 -6.57 -18.82
N TRP A 258 10.95 -6.56 -19.11
CA TRP A 258 9.97 -7.39 -18.40
C TRP A 258 10.35 -8.88 -18.40
N PRO A 259 10.80 -9.49 -19.54
CA PRO A 259 11.31 -10.85 -19.53
C PRO A 259 12.52 -11.06 -18.60
N ASP A 260 13.44 -10.10 -18.50
CA ASP A 260 14.57 -10.21 -17.57
C ASP A 260 14.10 -10.22 -16.10
N VAL A 261 13.09 -9.42 -15.78
CA VAL A 261 12.46 -9.41 -14.45
C VAL A 261 11.82 -10.77 -14.15
N GLU A 262 11.02 -11.30 -15.08
CA GLU A 262 10.37 -12.61 -14.91
C GLU A 262 11.39 -13.75 -14.78
N ASN A 263 12.44 -13.74 -15.60
CA ASN A 263 13.51 -14.72 -15.56
C ASN A 263 14.28 -14.67 -14.24
N GLU A 264 14.57 -13.48 -13.72
CA GLU A 264 15.26 -13.33 -12.44
C GLU A 264 14.38 -13.79 -11.27
N LEU A 265 13.08 -13.45 -11.28
CA LEU A 265 12.12 -13.96 -10.29
C LEU A 265 12.01 -15.49 -10.37
N ALA A 266 11.95 -16.07 -11.57
CA ALA A 266 11.92 -17.51 -11.76
C ALA A 266 13.21 -18.20 -11.27
N ARG A 267 14.37 -17.59 -11.54
CA ARG A 267 15.67 -18.07 -11.05
C ARG A 267 15.71 -18.10 -9.53
N VAL A 268 15.34 -17.00 -8.87
CA VAL A 268 15.29 -16.90 -7.41
C VAL A 268 14.30 -17.90 -6.81
N ARG A 269 13.14 -18.10 -7.44
CA ARG A 269 12.15 -19.09 -6.98
C ARG A 269 12.60 -20.53 -7.14
N ALA A 270 13.37 -20.85 -8.18
CA ALA A 270 13.86 -22.20 -8.43
C ALA A 270 14.95 -22.63 -7.42
N ASP A 271 15.74 -21.69 -6.91
CA ASP A 271 16.76 -21.93 -5.88
C ASP A 271 16.88 -20.74 -4.91
N PRO A 272 15.90 -20.59 -3.98
CA PRO A 272 15.85 -19.46 -3.06
C PRO A 272 17.00 -19.47 -2.06
N THR A 273 17.51 -20.65 -1.72
CA THR A 273 18.65 -20.83 -0.82
C THR A 273 19.93 -20.26 -1.43
N THR A 274 20.22 -20.57 -2.69
CA THR A 274 21.39 -19.99 -3.37
C THR A 274 21.23 -18.49 -3.55
N ALA A 275 20.05 -18.03 -3.97
CA ALA A 275 19.77 -16.60 -4.11
C ALA A 275 19.96 -15.84 -2.79
N TRP A 276 19.52 -16.41 -1.67
CA TRP A 276 19.76 -15.87 -0.33
C TRP A 276 21.26 -15.70 -0.04
N HIS A 277 22.03 -16.78 -0.17
CA HIS A 277 23.47 -16.78 0.09
C HIS A 277 24.22 -15.80 -0.81
N GLU A 278 23.81 -15.64 -2.07
CA GLU A 278 24.34 -14.62 -2.98
C GLU A 278 24.07 -13.21 -2.48
N SER A 279 22.85 -12.91 -2.03
CA SER A 279 22.52 -11.59 -1.48
C SER A 279 23.37 -11.26 -0.23
N GLN A 280 23.54 -12.23 0.68
CA GLN A 280 24.34 -12.05 1.90
C GLN A 280 25.82 -11.85 1.58
N ARG A 281 26.38 -12.61 0.63
CA ARG A 281 27.77 -12.43 0.18
C ARG A 281 27.98 -11.06 -0.48
N THR A 282 27.04 -10.64 -1.32
CA THR A 282 27.11 -9.35 -2.02
C THR A 282 27.05 -8.19 -1.02
N LEU A 283 26.16 -8.30 -0.02
CA LEU A 283 26.06 -7.33 1.06
C LEU A 283 27.32 -7.30 1.93
N ALA A 284 27.86 -8.45 2.32
CA ALA A 284 29.10 -8.53 3.12
C ALA A 284 30.31 -7.95 2.39
N ALA A 285 30.30 -7.97 1.05
CA ALA A 285 31.33 -7.36 0.21
C ALA A 285 31.09 -5.86 -0.06
N TRP A 286 29.94 -5.30 0.32
CA TRP A 286 29.62 -3.88 0.11
C TRP A 286 30.39 -3.00 1.11
N PRO A 287 31.27 -2.10 0.64
CA PRO A 287 32.08 -1.27 1.53
C PRO A 287 31.39 0.04 1.95
N GLY A 288 30.23 0.35 1.34
CA GLY A 288 29.50 1.59 1.55
C GLY A 288 28.46 1.50 2.66
N PRO A 289 27.86 2.63 3.06
CA PRO A 289 26.70 2.62 3.93
C PRO A 289 25.49 2.04 3.19
N LEU A 290 24.51 1.50 3.93
CA LEU A 290 23.37 0.79 3.35
C LEU A 290 22.36 1.72 2.64
N ASP A 291 22.41 3.01 2.93
CA ASP A 291 21.59 4.05 2.31
C ASP A 291 22.23 4.67 1.05
N ALA A 292 23.44 4.23 0.66
CA ALA A 292 24.12 4.76 -0.52
C ALA A 292 23.51 4.25 -1.84
N PRO A 293 23.55 5.06 -2.91
CA PRO A 293 23.24 4.59 -4.25
C PRO A 293 24.12 3.39 -4.64
N GLY A 294 23.49 2.33 -5.12
CA GLY A 294 24.20 1.11 -5.54
C GLY A 294 24.37 0.05 -4.44
N THR A 295 23.86 0.28 -3.23
CA THR A 295 23.76 -0.77 -2.20
C THR A 295 23.06 -2.01 -2.78
N PRO A 296 23.64 -3.21 -2.58
CA PRO A 296 23.01 -4.46 -3.01
C PRO A 296 21.62 -4.65 -2.40
N LEU A 297 20.71 -5.26 -3.17
CA LEU A 297 19.43 -5.71 -2.63
C LEU A 297 19.68 -6.79 -1.58
N ARG A 298 19.07 -6.65 -0.41
CA ARG A 298 19.10 -7.63 0.68
C ARG A 298 17.85 -8.49 0.58
N LEU A 299 18.02 -9.81 0.55
CA LEU A 299 16.92 -10.74 0.73
C LEU A 299 16.74 -11.00 2.23
N PHE A 300 15.49 -10.99 2.66
CA PHE A 300 15.08 -11.25 4.03
C PHE A 300 13.92 -12.24 4.04
N GLY A 301 13.94 -13.17 5.00
CA GLY A 301 12.77 -14.00 5.25
C GLY A 301 11.70 -13.08 5.81
N ASP A 302 10.49 -13.23 5.32
CA ASP A 302 9.32 -12.59 5.91
C ASP A 302 9.14 -13.19 7.30
N MET A 303 9.44 -12.41 8.35
CA MET A 303 9.36 -12.86 9.74
C MET A 303 8.55 -11.84 10.55
N PRO A 304 7.59 -12.30 11.38
CA PRO A 304 6.73 -11.47 12.23
C PRO A 304 7.43 -10.87 13.48
N ASP A 305 8.76 -10.95 13.60
CA ASP A 305 9.50 -10.62 14.84
C ASP A 305 10.27 -9.28 14.82
N GLY A 306 10.04 -8.41 13.83
CA GLY A 306 10.29 -6.96 13.95
C GLY A 306 11.73 -6.52 13.74
N ASP A 307 12.67 -7.43 13.91
CA ASP A 307 14.08 -7.11 13.91
C ASP A 307 14.73 -7.44 12.55
N LEU A 308 15.09 -6.40 11.80
CA LEU A 308 15.89 -6.53 10.57
C LEU A 308 17.29 -7.11 10.83
N THR A 309 17.65 -7.36 12.09
CA THR A 309 18.91 -7.95 12.54
C THR A 309 18.81 -9.41 12.99
N THR A 310 17.62 -10.01 13.17
CA THR A 310 17.47 -11.36 13.77
C THR A 310 17.68 -12.55 12.84
N PHE A 311 17.87 -12.36 11.54
CA PHE A 311 18.67 -13.35 10.83
C PHE A 311 20.13 -13.14 11.23
N ALA A 312 20.52 -13.79 12.33
CA ALA A 312 21.91 -14.11 12.57
C ALA A 312 22.49 -14.61 11.23
N PRO A 313 23.63 -14.07 10.77
CA PRO A 313 24.21 -14.52 9.52
C PRO A 313 24.32 -16.05 9.51
N GLY A 314 23.52 -16.72 8.67
CA GLY A 314 23.65 -18.15 8.41
C GLY A 314 22.46 -19.09 8.73
N GLN A 315 21.31 -18.62 9.23
CA GLN A 315 20.14 -19.51 9.38
C GLN A 315 19.15 -19.35 8.22
N ILE A 316 19.25 -20.25 7.24
CA ILE A 316 18.23 -20.44 6.19
C ILE A 316 17.23 -21.48 6.68
N PRO A 317 15.91 -21.22 6.59
CA PRO A 317 14.91 -22.25 6.84
C PRO A 317 15.21 -23.48 5.95
N PRO A 318 15.30 -24.71 6.51
CA PRO A 318 15.67 -25.90 5.75
C PRO A 318 14.68 -26.22 4.61
N ASP A 319 13.51 -25.61 4.62
CA ASP A 319 12.39 -25.74 3.70
C ASP A 319 12.03 -24.41 3.01
N LEU A 320 12.98 -23.47 2.89
CA LEU A 320 12.74 -22.19 2.22
C LEU A 320 12.20 -22.43 0.80
N ALA A 321 10.94 -22.04 0.59
CA ALA A 321 10.26 -22.11 -0.69
C ALA A 321 9.59 -20.77 -0.97
N ILE A 322 9.72 -20.29 -2.21
CA ILE A 322 9.01 -19.09 -2.67
C ILE A 322 7.82 -19.55 -3.53
N PRO A 323 6.57 -19.24 -3.14
CA PRO A 323 5.40 -19.67 -3.88
C PRO A 323 5.38 -19.09 -5.30
N PRO A 324 4.56 -19.65 -6.20
CA PRO A 324 4.23 -19.01 -7.48
C PRO A 324 3.82 -17.55 -7.29
N LEU A 325 4.21 -16.71 -8.25
CA LEU A 325 3.71 -15.36 -8.31
C LEU A 325 2.20 -15.42 -8.55
N ASP A 326 1.46 -14.66 -7.77
CA ASP A 326 0.05 -14.45 -8.01
C ASP A 326 -0.19 -13.72 -9.34
N SER A 327 -1.38 -13.91 -9.89
CA SER A 327 -1.83 -13.10 -11.02
C SER A 327 -1.91 -11.62 -10.65
N LEU A 328 -1.66 -10.75 -11.63
CA LEU A 328 -1.76 -9.29 -11.49
C LEU A 328 -3.22 -8.80 -11.38
N THR A 329 -4.19 -9.70 -11.43
CA THR A 329 -5.62 -9.40 -11.54
C THR A 329 -6.41 -10.22 -10.54
N HIS A 330 -7.61 -9.77 -10.20
CA HIS A 330 -8.54 -10.56 -9.40
C HIS A 330 -9.09 -11.71 -10.25
N ASP A 331 -8.43 -12.88 -10.21
CA ASP A 331 -8.75 -14.04 -11.06
C ASP A 331 -9.80 -15.00 -10.47
N GLU A 332 -10.12 -16.07 -11.20
CA GLU A 332 -11.08 -17.09 -10.76
C GLU A 332 -10.69 -17.75 -9.43
N ASN A 333 -9.40 -17.98 -9.19
CA ASN A 333 -8.94 -18.59 -7.94
C ASN A 333 -9.12 -17.64 -6.75
N TYR A 334 -8.86 -16.34 -6.97
CA TYR A 334 -9.10 -15.29 -5.99
C TYR A 334 -10.59 -15.22 -5.61
N PHE A 335 -11.50 -15.17 -6.58
CA PHE A 335 -12.95 -15.15 -6.30
C PHE A 335 -13.47 -16.47 -5.72
N ALA A 336 -12.88 -17.61 -6.10
CA ALA A 336 -13.20 -18.89 -5.49
C ALA A 336 -12.77 -18.92 -4.01
N ALA A 337 -11.64 -18.30 -3.65
CA ALA A 337 -11.22 -18.16 -2.26
C ALA A 337 -12.20 -17.30 -1.45
N ILE A 338 -12.64 -16.17 -2.02
CA ILE A 338 -13.69 -15.32 -1.40
C ILE A 338 -14.99 -16.08 -1.21
N THR A 339 -15.44 -16.83 -2.21
CA THR A 339 -16.67 -17.64 -2.10
C THR A 339 -16.55 -18.66 -0.96
N ARG A 340 -15.39 -19.30 -0.81
CA ARG A 340 -15.14 -20.29 0.25
C ARG A 340 -15.06 -19.68 1.64
N SER A 341 -14.61 -18.42 1.78
CA SER A 341 -14.49 -17.78 3.09
C SER A 341 -15.84 -17.44 3.72
N ALA A 342 -16.90 -17.34 2.90
CA ALA A 342 -18.26 -17.01 3.32
C ALA A 342 -18.38 -15.68 4.10
N ILE A 343 -17.41 -14.77 3.94
CA ILE A 343 -17.45 -13.42 4.52
C ILE A 343 -18.48 -12.60 3.72
N PRO A 344 -19.61 -12.15 4.32
CA PRO A 344 -20.74 -11.59 3.58
C PRO A 344 -20.38 -10.40 2.70
N ASP A 345 -19.65 -9.42 3.25
CA ASP A 345 -19.29 -8.20 2.53
C ASP A 345 -18.44 -8.52 1.29
N LEU A 346 -17.47 -9.43 1.42
CA LEU A 346 -16.56 -9.77 0.32
C LEU A 346 -17.26 -10.49 -0.83
N GLN A 347 -18.43 -11.10 -0.61
CA GLN A 347 -19.20 -11.76 -1.68
C GLN A 347 -19.69 -10.78 -2.76
N HIS A 348 -19.75 -9.49 -2.43
CA HIS A 348 -20.17 -8.44 -3.36
C HIS A 348 -19.04 -7.93 -4.27
N LEU A 349 -17.82 -8.49 -4.17
CA LEU A 349 -16.68 -8.04 -4.97
C LEU A 349 -16.70 -8.57 -6.41
N ALA A 350 -17.05 -9.85 -6.62
CA ALA A 350 -17.03 -10.45 -7.97
C ALA A 350 -17.87 -9.68 -9.02
N PRO A 351 -19.08 -9.16 -8.69
CA PRO A 351 -19.88 -8.35 -9.64
C PRO A 351 -19.18 -7.11 -10.20
N TYR A 352 -18.13 -6.60 -9.57
CA TYR A 352 -17.34 -5.49 -10.12
C TYR A 352 -16.47 -5.88 -11.33
N TYR A 353 -16.30 -7.18 -11.58
CA TYR A 353 -15.40 -7.72 -12.58
C TYR A 353 -16.13 -8.48 -13.71
N THR A 354 -17.46 -8.44 -13.73
CA THR A 354 -18.32 -9.14 -14.69
C THR A 354 -18.98 -8.22 -15.70
#